data_AF-A0A1I7GW28-F1
#
_entry.id   AF-A0A1I7GW28-F1
#
_cell.length_a   1.000
_cell.length_b   1.000
_cell.length_c   1.000
_cell.angle_alpha   90.00
_cell.angle_beta   90.00
_cell.angle_gamma   90.00
#
_symmetry.space_group_name_H-M   'P 1'
#
loop_
_entity.id
_entity.type
_entity.pdbx_description
1 polymer ?
#
loop_
_entity_poly.entity_id
_entity_poly.type
_entity_poly.pdbx_seq_one_letter_code
_entity_poly.pdbx_strand_id
1 'polypeptide(L)'
;MPIEIPDSWLDGSLERVLRVDVGDGYHLYVIGIEDLILDRLRAAVHWKSTSDEEWALLLLKTRWNDIDFTYLEQEAKPEQGVAELLAALKRQADQL
;
A
#
# COMPACT_ATOMS: atom_id res chain seq x y z
N MET A 1 -6.92 -11.99 6.99
CA MET A 1 -6.88 -11.35 5.66
C MET A 1 -7.51 -9.98 5.82
N PRO A 2 -6.73 -8.90 5.89
CA PRO A 2 -7.28 -7.54 5.89
C PRO A 2 -7.89 -7.26 4.52
N ILE A 3 -9.08 -6.64 4.51
CA ILE A 3 -9.74 -6.12 3.31
C ILE A 3 -9.83 -4.62 3.51
N GLU A 4 -9.36 -3.86 2.52
CA GLU A 4 -9.36 -2.40 2.52
C GLU A 4 -9.92 -1.89 1.20
N ILE A 5 -10.62 -0.76 1.26
CA ILE A 5 -11.21 -0.10 0.09
C ILE A 5 -10.54 1.27 -0.03
N PRO A 6 -9.57 1.45 -0.94
CA PRO A 6 -8.94 2.75 -1.19
C PRO A 6 -9.92 3.70 -1.88
N ASP A 7 -9.55 4.98 -1.98
CA ASP A 7 -10.35 5.96 -2.72
C ASP A 7 -10.38 5.64 -4.23
N SER A 8 -11.26 6.32 -4.96
CA SER A 8 -11.56 6.14 -6.38
C SER A 8 -10.43 6.54 -7.34
N TRP A 9 -9.35 7.15 -6.86
CA TRP A 9 -8.19 7.55 -7.66
C TRP A 9 -6.94 6.77 -7.26
N LEU A 10 -6.23 6.19 -8.23
CA LEU A 10 -5.00 5.44 -8.02
C LEU A 10 -3.79 6.26 -8.50
N ASP A 11 -2.83 6.49 -7.61
CA ASP A 11 -1.54 7.14 -7.90
C ASP A 11 -0.40 6.11 -8.12
N GLY A 12 -0.75 4.82 -8.25
CA GLY A 12 0.14 3.68 -8.47
C GLY A 12 0.05 3.09 -9.89
N SER A 13 0.61 1.89 -10.09
CA SER A 13 0.67 1.30 -11.44
C SER A 13 -0.67 0.72 -11.89
N LEU A 14 -1.24 1.29 -12.96
CA LEU A 14 -2.44 0.75 -13.61
C LEU A 14 -2.22 -0.66 -14.19
N GLU A 15 -0.98 -1.06 -14.46
CA GLU A 15 -0.64 -2.41 -14.95
C GLU A 15 -0.81 -3.50 -13.88
N ARG A 16 -0.84 -3.10 -12.60
CA ARG A 16 -1.03 -4.00 -11.45
C ARG A 16 -2.47 -4.03 -10.94
N VAL A 17 -3.38 -3.33 -11.63
CA VAL A 17 -4.80 -3.35 -11.29
C VAL A 17 -5.47 -4.55 -11.96
N LEU A 18 -5.98 -5.47 -11.15
CA LEU A 18 -6.77 -6.60 -11.64
C LEU A 18 -8.24 -6.18 -11.74
N ARG A 19 -8.79 -6.24 -12.96
CA ARG A 19 -10.24 -6.17 -13.16
C ARG A 19 -10.86 -7.56 -12.92
N VAL A 20 -11.79 -7.63 -11.98
CA VAL A 20 -12.56 -8.83 -11.65
C VAL A 20 -14.00 -8.62 -12.07
N ASP A 21 -14.51 -9.41 -13.02
CA ASP A 21 -15.93 -9.39 -13.37
C ASP A 21 -16.72 -10.18 -12.32
N VAL A 22 -17.79 -9.58 -11.78
CA VAL A 22 -18.61 -10.16 -10.69
C VAL A 22 -20.02 -10.53 -11.14
N GLY A 23 -20.28 -10.52 -12.45
CA GLY A 23 -21.58 -10.82 -13.05
C GLY A 23 -22.42 -9.58 -13.34
N ASP A 24 -23.50 -9.73 -14.12
CA ASP A 24 -24.49 -8.70 -14.44
C ASP A 24 -23.92 -7.36 -14.96
N GLY A 25 -22.76 -7.39 -15.61
CA GLY A 25 -22.08 -6.21 -16.13
C GLY A 25 -21.26 -5.41 -15.11
N TYR A 26 -21.21 -5.85 -13.85
CA TYR A 26 -20.41 -5.24 -12.80
C TYR A 26 -18.98 -5.77 -12.80
N HIS A 27 -18.05 -4.89 -12.47
CA HIS A 27 -16.64 -5.21 -12.32
C HIS A 27 -16.04 -4.49 -11.11
N LEU A 28 -15.06 -5.14 -10.49
CA LEU A 28 -14.25 -4.59 -9.41
C LEU A 28 -12.82 -4.37 -9.92
N TYR A 29 -12.19 -3.31 -9.44
CA TYR A 29 -10.76 -3.07 -9.62
C TYR A 29 -10.07 -3.42 -8.30
N VAL A 30 -9.12 -4.35 -8.36
CA VAL A 30 -8.33 -4.81 -7.22
C VAL A 30 -6.90 -4.32 -7.43
N ILE A 31 -6.40 -3.53 -6.49
CA ILE A 31 -5.02 -3.05 -6.51
C ILE A 31 -4.08 -4.03 -5.81
N GLY A 32 -2.79 -3.98 -6.15
CA GLY A 32 -1.76 -4.74 -5.47
C GLY A 32 -1.60 -4.32 -4.00
N ILE A 33 -1.05 -5.22 -3.18
CA ILE A 33 -0.78 -4.92 -1.77
C ILE A 33 0.28 -3.83 -1.62
N GLU A 34 1.26 -3.78 -2.54
CA GLU A 34 2.30 -2.75 -2.56
C GLU A 34 1.70 -1.36 -2.84
N ASP A 35 0.81 -1.25 -3.83
CA ASP A 35 0.12 0.00 -4.14
C ASP A 35 -0.76 0.45 -2.97
N LEU A 36 -1.41 -0.49 -2.28
CA LEU A 36 -2.19 -0.19 -1.08
C LEU A 36 -1.30 0.33 0.06
N ILE A 37 -0.14 -0.30 0.28
CA ILE A 37 0.84 0.16 1.28
C ILE A 37 1.34 1.57 0.95
N LEU A 38 1.65 1.85 -0.32
CA LEU A 38 2.08 3.18 -0.77
C LEU A 38 1.00 4.24 -0.55
N ASP A 39 -0.26 3.89 -0.86
CA ASP A 39 -1.42 4.76 -0.63
C ASP A 39 -1.58 5.12 0.86
N ARG A 40 -1.46 4.13 1.76
CA ARG A 40 -1.47 4.34 3.21
C ARG A 40 -0.29 5.20 3.68
N LEU A 41 0.92 4.96 3.19
CA LEU A 41 2.09 5.76 3.54
C LEU A 41 1.94 7.22 3.10
N ARG A 42 1.44 7.46 1.89
CA ARG A 42 1.16 8.81 1.36
C ARG A 42 0.12 9.52 2.19
N ALA A 43 -0.97 8.85 2.53
CA ALA A 43 -2.02 9.39 3.39
C ALA A 43 -1.48 9.74 4.79
N ALA A 44 -0.68 8.85 5.39
CA ALA A 44 -0.03 9.10 6.67
C ALA A 44 0.87 10.35 6.63
N VAL A 45 1.70 10.50 5.59
CA VAL A 45 2.61 11.65 5.44
C VAL A 45 1.84 12.95 5.16
N HIS A 46 0.88 12.92 4.22
CA HIS A 46 0.16 14.11 3.78
C HIS A 46 -0.80 14.63 4.85
N TRP A 47 -1.58 13.73 5.46
CA TRP A 47 -2.62 14.07 6.44
C TRP A 47 -2.16 13.97 7.89
N LYS A 48 -0.93 13.50 8.15
CA LYS A 48 -0.42 13.17 9.49
C LYS A 48 -1.33 12.15 10.20
N SER A 49 -1.86 11.20 9.44
CA SER A 49 -2.83 10.22 9.91
C SER A 49 -2.12 9.04 10.57
N THR A 50 -2.24 8.95 11.90
CA THR A 50 -1.72 7.80 12.66
C THR A 50 -2.41 6.50 12.27
N SER A 51 -3.70 6.54 11.92
CA SER A 51 -4.43 5.34 11.51
C SER A 51 -3.90 4.79 10.18
N ASP A 52 -3.57 5.64 9.22
CA ASP A 52 -2.97 5.17 7.95
C ASP A 52 -1.56 4.58 8.17
N GLU A 53 -0.79 5.16 9.10
CA GLU A 53 0.52 4.60 9.49
C GLU A 53 0.38 3.21 10.13
N GLU A 54 -0.59 3.03 11.04
CA GLU A 54 -0.90 1.74 11.67
C GLU A 54 -1.34 0.69 10.63
N TRP A 55 -2.15 1.09 9.65
CA TRP A 55 -2.56 0.22 8.55
C TRP A 55 -1.39 -0.18 7.66
N ALA A 56 -0.54 0.77 7.26
CA ALA A 56 0.67 0.47 6.49
C ALA A 56 1.57 -0.56 7.23
N LEU A 57 1.78 -0.37 8.53
CA LEU A 57 2.54 -1.31 9.36
C LEU A 57 1.89 -2.69 9.43
N LEU A 58 0.56 -2.76 9.61
CA LEU A 58 -0.17 -4.01 9.65
C LEU A 58 -0.07 -4.77 8.32
N LEU A 59 -0.22 -4.09 7.19
CA LEU A 59 -0.11 -4.68 5.86
C LEU A 59 1.32 -5.21 5.63
N LEU A 60 2.34 -4.41 5.95
CA LEU A 60 3.75 -4.83 5.89
C LEU A 60 3.99 -6.11 6.71
N LYS A 61 3.51 -6.17 7.95
CA LYS A 61 3.68 -7.35 8.82
C LYS A 61 2.94 -8.58 8.31
N THR A 62 1.67 -8.42 7.94
CA THR A 62 0.81 -9.56 7.60
C THR A 62 1.10 -10.15 6.22
N ARG A 63 1.77 -9.38 5.35
CA ARG A 63 2.10 -9.77 3.97
C ARG A 63 3.61 -9.77 3.71
N TRP A 64 4.43 -9.70 4.76
CA TRP A 64 5.88 -9.54 4.69
C TRP A 64 6.57 -10.41 3.63
N ASN A 65 6.28 -11.71 3.62
CA ASN A 65 6.91 -12.67 2.71
C ASN A 65 6.40 -12.60 1.25
N ASP A 66 5.29 -11.89 1.02
CA ASP A 66 4.63 -11.79 -0.28
C ASP A 66 4.87 -10.41 -0.94
N ILE A 67 5.54 -9.48 -0.25
CA ILE A 67 5.76 -8.10 -0.69
C ILE A 67 6.97 -7.99 -1.62
N ASP A 68 6.78 -7.33 -2.76
CA ASP A 68 7.88 -6.84 -3.59
C ASP A 68 8.47 -5.55 -2.98
N PHE A 69 9.41 -5.71 -2.04
CA PHE A 69 10.08 -4.58 -1.41
C PHE A 69 10.91 -3.75 -2.39
N THR A 70 11.40 -4.35 -3.47
CA THR A 70 12.17 -3.61 -4.48
C THR A 70 11.26 -2.60 -5.17
N TYR A 71 10.05 -3.01 -5.52
CA TYR A 71 9.04 -2.13 -6.09
C TYR A 71 8.61 -1.04 -5.11
N LEU A 72 8.24 -1.40 -3.87
CA LEU A 72 7.84 -0.42 -2.84
C LEU A 72 8.88 0.67 -2.62
N GLU A 73 10.15 0.27 -2.50
CA GLU A 73 11.26 1.21 -2.28
C GLU A 73 11.50 2.10 -3.51
N GLN A 74 11.33 1.58 -4.73
CA GLN A 74 11.47 2.35 -5.96
C GLN A 74 10.37 3.41 -6.10
N GLU A 75 9.12 3.04 -5.84
CA GLU A 75 7.97 3.93 -5.95
C GLU A 75 7.93 4.98 -4.83
N ALA A 76 8.38 4.65 -3.62
CA ALA A 76 8.44 5.61 -2.53
C ALA A 76 9.58 6.63 -2.69
N LYS A 77 10.66 6.27 -3.40
CA LYS A 77 11.89 7.05 -3.52
C LYS A 77 11.71 8.52 -3.94
N PRO A 78 10.82 8.87 -4.90
CA PRO A 78 10.60 10.26 -5.30
C PRO A 78 9.99 11.13 -4.19
N GLU A 79 9.38 10.52 -3.18
CA GLU A 79 8.62 11.16 -2.12
C GLU A 79 9.37 10.99 -0.78
N GLN A 80 10.28 11.91 -0.45
CA GLN A 80 11.19 11.77 0.70
C GLN A 80 10.48 11.34 2.00
N GLY A 81 9.36 11.98 2.36
CA GLY A 81 8.62 11.65 3.58
C GLY A 81 8.03 10.23 3.56
N VAL A 82 7.57 9.76 2.40
CA VAL A 82 7.04 8.40 2.21
C VAL A 82 8.17 7.38 2.29
N ALA A 83 9.32 7.65 1.64
CA ALA A 83 10.50 6.78 1.69
C ALA A 83 11.06 6.64 3.12
N GLU A 84 11.13 7.75 3.87
CA GLU A 84 11.58 7.75 5.26
C GLU A 84 10.64 6.95 6.16
N LEU A 85 9.31 7.13 5.99
CA LEU A 85 8.30 6.39 6.74
C LEU A 85 8.33 4.89 6.41
N LEU A 86 8.41 4.53 5.12
CA LEU A 86 8.54 3.14 4.69
C LEU A 86 9.76 2.47 5.34
N ALA A 87 10.91 3.12 5.34
CA ALA A 87 12.13 2.58 5.96
C ALA A 87 11.97 2.41 7.49
N ALA A 88 11.27 3.31 8.16
CA ALA A 88 10.97 3.20 9.59
C ALA A 88 10.05 2.01 9.89
N LEU A 89 8.92 1.92 9.19
CA LEU A 89 7.94 0.84 9.40
C LEU A 89 8.50 -0.52 8.99
N LYS A 90 9.33 -0.60 7.95
CA LYS A 90 10.00 -1.84 7.53
C LYS A 90 10.90 -2.39 8.64
N ARG A 91 11.72 -1.53 9.28
CA ARG A 91 12.54 -1.94 10.43
C ARG A 91 11.70 -2.43 11.61
N GLN A 92 10.54 -1.82 11.83
CA GLN A 92 9.63 -2.22 12.89
C GLN A 92 8.90 -3.54 12.58
N ALA A 93 8.59 -3.79 11.32
CA ALA A 93 7.93 -5.01 10.86
C ALA A 93 8.87 -6.22 10.88
N ASP A 94 10.17 -6.04 10.60
CA ASP A 94 11.20 -7.08 10.61
C ASP A 94 11.59 -7.58 12.02
N GLN A 95 11.18 -6.87 13.08
CA GLN A 95 11.57 -7.16 14.47
C GLN A 95 10.63 -8.13 15.22
N LEU A 96 9.68 -8.77 14.53
CA LEU A 96 8.68 -9.70 15.10
C LEU A 96 8.49 -10.93 14.22
#